data_AF-A0A1F4R340-F1
#
_entry.id   AF-A0A1F4R340-F1
#
_cell.length_a   1.000
_cell.length_b   1.000
_cell.length_c   1.000
_cell.angle_alpha   90.00
_cell.angle_beta   90.00
_cell.angle_gamma   90.00
#
_symmetry.space_group_name_H-M   'P 1'
#
loop_
_entity.id
_entity.type
_entity.pdbx_description
1 polymer ?
#
loop_
_entity_poly.entity_id
_entity_poly.type
_entity_poly.pdbx_seq_one_letter_code
_entity_poly.pdbx_strand_id
1 'polypeptide(L)' 'MAPDAFWRAGSVLRTLQQRHGYDLRSRFRLANDCLIALSSRQIGATVLTRNERDFRLIQKIAPFSLAVVT' A
#
# COMPACT_ATOMS: atom_id res chain seq x y z
N MET A 1 -18.85 -4.06 -4.46
CA MET A 1 -18.18 -2.77 -4.15
C MET A 1 -16.71 -3.01 -3.73
N ALA A 2 -15.94 -3.65 -4.61
CA ALA A 2 -14.53 -4.00 -4.40
C ALA A 2 -13.58 -3.81 -5.63
N PRO A 3 -14.03 -3.72 -6.91
CA PRO A 3 -13.12 -3.69 -8.06
C PRO A 3 -12.07 -2.56 -8.03
N ASP A 4 -12.48 -1.35 -7.62
CA ASP A 4 -11.64 -0.16 -7.69
C ASP A 4 -10.41 -0.22 -6.77
N ALA A 5 -10.55 -0.84 -5.60
CA ALA A 5 -9.42 -0.99 -4.67
C ALA A 5 -8.35 -1.93 -5.24
N PHE A 6 -8.77 -3.04 -5.86
CA PHE A 6 -7.86 -4.00 -6.50
C PHE A 6 -7.16 -3.39 -7.70
N TRP A 7 -7.89 -2.66 -8.57
CA TRP A 7 -7.29 -1.97 -9.71
C TRP A 7 -6.28 -0.90 -9.29
N ARG A 8 -6.62 -0.10 -8.27
CA ARG A 8 -5.70 0.89 -7.70
C ARG A 8 -4.48 0.24 -7.04
N ALA A 9 -4.66 -0.86 -6.31
CA ALA A 9 -3.53 -1.59 -5.73
C ALA A 9 -2.57 -2.09 -6.82
N GLY A 10 -3.10 -2.66 -7.90
CA GLY A 10 -2.31 -3.07 -9.06
C GLY A 10 -1.53 -1.91 -9.70
N SER A 11 -2.14 -0.73 -9.81
CA SER A 11 -1.47 0.48 -10.32
C SER A 11 -0.32 0.92 -9.40
N VAL A 12 -0.56 0.99 -8.08
CA VAL A 12 0.47 1.35 -7.10
C VAL A 12 1.64 0.36 -7.14
N LEU A 13 1.34 -0.94 -7.19
CA LEU A 13 2.36 -2.00 -7.28
C LEU A 13 3.23 -1.86 -8.52
N ARG A 14 2.61 -1.60 -9.69
CA ARG A 14 3.36 -1.38 -10.94
C ARG A 14 4.33 -0.21 -10.81
N THR A 15 3.88 0.91 -10.24
CA THR A 15 4.75 2.08 -10.03
C THR A 15 5.88 1.80 -9.05
N LEU A 16 5.61 1.07 -7.96
CA LEU A 16 6.65 0.68 -7.00
C LEU A 16 7.68 -0.28 -7.61
N GLN A 17 7.25 -1.24 -8.43
CA GLN A 17 8.15 -2.14 -9.14
C GLN A 17 9.05 -1.38 -10.11
N GLN A 18 8.50 -0.46 -10.90
CA GLN A 18 9.28 0.36 -11.84
C GLN A 18 10.31 1.23 -11.14
N ARG A 19 10.01 1.76 -9.94
CA ARG A 19 10.89 2.67 -9.21
C ARG A 19 11.92 1.97 -8.32
N HIS A 20 11.62 0.76 -7.83
CA HIS A 20 12.40 0.13 -6.76
C HIS A 20 12.79 -1.34 -7.00
N GLY A 21 12.37 -1.96 -8.11
CA GLY A 21 12.88 -3.29 -8.52
C GLY A 21 12.48 -4.46 -7.60
N TYR A 22 11.30 -4.42 -6.97
CA TYR A 22 10.87 -5.41 -5.98
C TYR A 22 10.76 -6.87 -6.52
N ASP A 23 11.39 -7.81 -5.81
CA ASP A 23 11.43 -9.27 -6.08
C ASP A 23 10.11 -10.00 -5.74
N LEU A 24 9.85 -11.15 -6.37
CA LEU A 24 8.61 -11.95 -6.30
C LEU A 24 8.07 -12.20 -4.89
N ARG A 25 8.91 -12.53 -3.89
CA ARG A 25 8.44 -12.71 -2.50
C ARG A 25 8.01 -11.41 -1.84
N SER A 26 8.67 -10.30 -2.17
CA SER A 26 8.26 -8.97 -1.69
C SER A 26 6.95 -8.49 -2.33
N ARG A 27 6.60 -9.00 -3.53
CA ARG A 27 5.38 -8.60 -4.26
C ARG A 27 4.10 -8.95 -3.53
N PHE A 28 4.01 -10.16 -2.94
CA PHE A 28 2.81 -10.56 -2.21
C PHE A 28 2.60 -9.74 -0.94
N ARG A 29 3.68 -9.49 -0.19
CA ARG A 29 3.62 -8.68 1.03
C ARG A 29 3.27 -7.22 0.71
N LEU A 30 3.89 -6.66 -0.32
CA LEU A 30 3.60 -5.30 -0.79
C LEU A 30 2.19 -5.17 -1.36
N ALA A 31 1.65 -6.20 -2.02
CA ALA A 31 0.28 -6.21 -2.50
C ALA A 31 -0.72 -6.15 -1.35
N ASN A 32 -0.49 -6.92 -0.28
CA ASN A 32 -1.31 -6.87 0.92
C ASN A 32 -1.22 -5.49 1.60
N ASP A 33 -0.02 -4.91 1.72
CA ASP A 33 0.16 -3.57 2.29
C ASP A 33 -0.57 -2.50 1.46
N CYS A 34 -0.58 -2.63 0.12
CA CYS A 34 -1.34 -1.75 -0.77
C CYS A 34 -2.86 -1.88 -0.56
N LEU A 35 -3.36 -3.12 -0.44
CA LEU A 35 -4.78 -3.36 -0.20
C LEU A 35 -5.21 -2.80 1.15
N ILE A 36 -4.43 -3.04 2.22
CA ILE A 36 -4.69 -2.46 3.56
C ILE A 36 -4.75 -0.94 3.49
N ALA A 37 -3.76 -0.30 2.84
CA ALA A 37 -3.72 1.15 2.71
C ALA A 37 -4.95 1.71 1.97
N LEU A 38 -5.30 1.12 0.83
CA LEU A 38 -6.42 1.60 0.00
C LEU A 38 -7.79 1.32 0.64
N SER A 39 -7.95 0.16 1.29
CA SER A 39 -9.15 -0.17 2.05
C SER A 39 -9.32 0.75 3.25
N SER A 40 -8.24 1.05 4.00
CA SER A 40 -8.29 1.99 5.13
C SER A 40 -8.78 3.37 4.68
N ARG A 41 -8.28 3.86 3.53
CA ARG A 41 -8.72 5.12 2.94
C ARG A 41 -10.20 5.09 2.57
N GLN A 42 -10.69 4.01 1.98
CA GLN A 42 -12.10 3.89 1.58
C GLN A 42 -13.05 3.96 2.76
N ILE A 43 -12.67 3.41 3.92
CA ILE A 43 -13.50 3.39 5.12
C ILE A 43 -13.21 4.55 6.09
N GLY A 44 -12.29 5.46 5.74
CA GLY A 44 -11.89 6.57 6.62
C GLY A 44 -11.04 6.17 7.83
N ALA A 45 -10.39 5.01 7.79
CA ALA A 45 -9.53 4.51 8.86
C ALA A 45 -8.07 4.96 8.72
N THR A 46 -7.30 4.80 9.81
CA THR A 46 -5.85 5.02 9.85
C THR A 46 -5.12 3.69 9.92
N VAL A 47 -4.10 3.51 9.07
CA VAL A 47 -3.21 2.35 9.18
C VAL A 47 -2.27 2.54 10.36
N LEU A 48 -2.30 1.61 11.31
CA LEU A 48 -1.32 1.47 12.38
C LEU A 48 -0.34 0.35 12.01
N THR A 49 0.96 0.65 11.95
CA THR A 49 1.94 -0.34 11.48
C THR A 49 3.33 -0.14 12.07
N ARG A 50 4.08 -1.25 12.21
CA ARG A 50 5.54 -1.25 12.44
C ARG A 50 6.35 -1.24 11.13
N ASN A 51 5.71 -1.52 10.00
CA ASN A 51 6.34 -1.54 8.68
C ASN A 51 6.36 -0.13 8.06
N GLU A 52 7.06 0.81 8.70
CA GLU A 52 7.07 2.19 8.23
C GLU A 52 7.52 2.30 6.77
N ARG A 53 8.59 1.59 6.41
CA ARG A 53 9.24 1.70 5.10
C ARG A 53 8.25 1.49 3.94
N ASP A 54 7.53 0.38 3.93
CA ASP A 54 6.67 0.04 2.80
C ASP A 54 5.43 0.94 2.77
N PHE A 55 4.80 1.20 3.92
CA PHE A 55 3.63 2.07 3.98
C PHE A 55 3.95 3.53 3.62
N ARG A 56 5.15 4.04 3.95
CA ARG A 56 5.62 5.36 3.48
C ARG A 56 5.82 5.39 1.97
N LEU A 57 6.33 4.32 1.36
CA LEU A 57 6.48 4.23 -0.10
C LEU A 57 5.12 4.21 -0.81
N ILE A 58 4.16 3.47 -0.27
CA ILE A 58 2.78 3.45 -0.76
C ILE A 58 2.15 4.84 -0.60
N GLN A 59 2.34 5.51 0.54
CA GLN A 59 1.77 6.83 0.84
C GLN A 59 2.23 7.92 -0.13
N LYS A 60 3.46 7.80 -0.67
CA LYS A 60 3.99 8.71 -1.71
C LYS A 60 3.26 8.58 -3.05
N ILE A 61 2.56 7.47 -3.31
CA ILE A 61 1.84 7.22 -4.57
C ILE A 61 0.33 7.40 -4.36
N ALA A 62 -0.20 6.84 -3.28
CA ALA A 62 -1.60 6.95 -2.91
C ALA A 62 -1.70 7.52 -1.48
N PRO A 63 -2.20 8.74 -1.28
CA PRO A 63 -2.35 9.30 0.06
C PRO A 63 -3.38 8.52 0.90
N PHE A 64 -3.04 8.24 2.16
CA PHE A 64 -3.91 7.66 3.20
C PHE A 64 -3.38 8.04 4.59
N SER A 65 -4.19 7.85 5.64
CA SER A 65 -3.78 8.13 7.02
C SER A 65 -2.91 7.01 7.57
N LEU A 66 -1.73 7.36 8.11
CA LEU A 66 -0.72 6.43 8.58
C LEU A 66 -0.19 6.87 9.95
N ALA A 67 -0.20 5.95 10.91
CA ALA A 67 0.45 6.07 12.21
C ALA A 67 1.48 4.93 12.37
N VAL A 68 2.73 5.31 12.63
CA VAL A 68 3.82 4.35 12.85
C VAL A 68 3.91 4.07 14.35
N VAL A 69 3.91 2.79 14.71
CA VAL A 69 4.08 2.34 16.11
C VAL A 69 5.45 1.68 16.28
N THR A 70 6.05 1.89 17.44
CA THR A 70 7.32 1.29 17.87
C THR A 70 7.14 -0.11 18.47
#